data_AF-A0A7W0QV76-F1
#
_entry.id   AF-A0A7W0QV76-F1
#
_cell.length_a   1.000
_cell.length_b   1.000
_cell.length_c   1.000
_cell.angle_alpha   90.00
_cell.angle_beta   90.00
_cell.angle_gamma   90.00
#
_symmetry.space_group_name_H-M   'P 1'
#
loop_
_entity.id
_entity.type
_entity.pdbx_description
1 polymer ?
#
loop_
_entity_poly.entity_id
_entity_poly.type
_entity_poly.pdbx_seq_one_letter_code
_entity_poly.pdbx_strand_id
1 'polypeptide(L)'
;MPSETALAVPASPHLQRLTEGGQIRVAVVGRSRFYRLAGSDVAQAIEALQALAPTLPVSSLRAAHTGTALAFARTCYDHLAGELARRVVRGCLDRTQRGPHLAGGLGALVLTGVTRQGWIVPTAHSREVRLTDEGAGRLPRLRCSPTACSSPELGTVTT
;
A
#
# COMPACT_ATOMS: atom_id res chain seq x y z
N MET A 1 -19.56 18.25 6.88
CA MET A 1 -20.51 18.45 5.76
C MET A 1 -20.63 17.13 5.00
N PRO A 2 -21.70 16.34 5.19
CA PRO A 2 -21.83 15.06 4.52
C PRO A 2 -22.29 15.31 3.08
N SER A 3 -21.46 15.00 2.09
CA SER A 3 -21.88 15.01 0.68
C SER A 3 -22.70 13.76 0.41
N GLU A 4 -23.96 13.97 0.08
CA GLU A 4 -24.95 13.02 -0.45
C GLU A 4 -24.32 11.88 -1.25
N THR A 5 -24.29 10.69 -0.66
CA THR A 5 -24.04 9.44 -1.39
C THR A 5 -25.30 9.11 -2.18
N ALA A 6 -25.40 9.58 -3.42
CA ALA A 6 -26.47 9.18 -4.32
C ALA A 6 -26.48 7.65 -4.46
N LEU A 7 -27.48 7.01 -3.86
CA LEU A 7 -27.68 5.57 -3.84
C LEU A 7 -28.10 5.13 -5.25
N ALA A 8 -27.13 4.74 -6.08
CA ALA A 8 -27.41 4.20 -7.40
C ALA A 8 -27.09 2.69 -7.43
N VAL A 9 -28.06 1.90 -7.89
CA VAL A 9 -27.97 0.43 -7.89
C VAL A 9 -26.74 -0.03 -8.70
N PRO A 10 -25.82 -0.81 -8.11
CA PRO A 10 -24.64 -1.32 -8.81
C PRO A 10 -25.01 -2.27 -9.95
N ALA A 11 -24.29 -2.18 -11.07
CA ALA A 11 -24.56 -2.96 -12.29
C ALA A 11 -24.27 -4.46 -12.16
N SER A 12 -23.59 -4.90 -11.10
CA SER A 12 -23.25 -6.30 -10.84
C SER A 12 -23.67 -6.69 -9.41
N PRO A 13 -24.37 -7.82 -9.22
CA PRO A 13 -24.73 -8.34 -7.91
C PRO A 13 -23.52 -8.57 -6.98
N HIS A 14 -22.35 -8.88 -7.55
CA HIS A 14 -21.12 -9.08 -6.79
C HIS A 14 -20.58 -7.76 -6.22
N LEU A 15 -20.60 -6.70 -7.03
CA LEU A 15 -20.20 -5.37 -6.58
C LEU A 15 -21.17 -4.83 -5.53
N GLN A 16 -22.45 -5.17 -5.66
CA GLN A 16 -23.44 -4.87 -4.64
C GLN A 16 -23.08 -5.48 -3.30
N ARG A 17 -22.87 -6.80 -3.26
CA ARG A 17 -22.49 -7.53 -2.05
C ARG A 17 -21.20 -7.01 -1.42
N LEU A 18 -20.19 -6.67 -2.23
CA LEU A 18 -18.92 -6.13 -1.73
C LEU A 18 -19.06 -4.70 -1.19
N THR A 19 -19.99 -3.92 -1.74
CA THR A 19 -20.28 -2.57 -1.26
C THR A 19 -21.10 -2.62 0.02
N GLU A 20 -22.13 -3.46 0.07
CA GLU A 20 -22.97 -3.71 1.25
C GLU A 20 -22.17 -4.29 2.41
N GLY A 21 -21.24 -5.22 2.12
CA GLY A 21 -20.31 -5.77 3.10
C GLY A 21 -19.19 -4.81 3.51
N GLY A 22 -19.10 -3.63 2.89
CA GLY A 22 -18.12 -2.60 3.25
C GLY A 22 -16.68 -2.89 2.81
N GLN A 23 -16.44 -3.88 1.95
CA GLN A 23 -15.10 -4.20 1.45
C GLN A 23 -14.64 -3.23 0.35
N ILE A 24 -15.58 -2.59 -0.36
CA ILE A 24 -15.29 -1.59 -1.39
C ILE A 24 -16.12 -0.31 -1.20
N ARG A 25 -15.58 0.82 -1.66
CA ARG A 25 -16.23 2.13 -1.70
C ARG A 25 -16.51 2.53 -3.14
N VAL A 26 -17.58 3.27 -3.35
CA VAL A 26 -17.99 3.81 -4.65
C VAL A 26 -17.89 5.32 -4.65
N ALA A 27 -17.33 5.87 -5.72
CA ALA A 27 -17.43 7.28 -6.08
C ALA A 27 -18.13 7.40 -7.44
N VAL A 28 -19.10 8.30 -7.54
CA VAL A 28 -19.78 8.61 -8.81
C VAL A 28 -19.17 9.89 -9.36
N VAL A 29 -18.62 9.82 -10.57
CA VAL A 29 -18.07 10.99 -11.28
C VAL A 29 -18.76 11.06 -12.64
N GLY A 30 -19.66 12.03 -12.78
CA GLY A 30 -20.54 12.14 -13.95
C GLY A 30 -21.41 10.89 -14.12
N ARG A 31 -21.30 10.24 -15.28
CA ARG A 31 -22.03 9.00 -15.61
C ARG A 31 -21.27 7.72 -15.18
N SER A 32 -20.03 7.88 -14.74
CA SER A 32 -19.13 6.76 -14.42
C SER A 32 -19.11 6.49 -12.92
N ARG A 33 -18.99 5.21 -12.55
CA ARG A 33 -18.81 4.76 -11.17
C ARG A 33 -17.41 4.18 -11.01
N PHE A 34 -16.68 4.71 -10.03
CA PHE A 34 -15.34 4.28 -9.67
C PHE A 34 -15.42 3.50 -8.36
N TYR A 35 -14.81 2.32 -8.33
CA TYR A 35 -14.76 1.46 -7.15
C TYR A 35 -13.33 1.46 -6.61
N ARG A 36 -13.19 1.51 -5.28
CA ARG A 36 -11.92 1.36 -4.58
C ARG A 36 -12.07 0.40 -3.42
N LEU A 37 -10.99 -0.24 -2.98
CA LEU A 37 -11.00 -1.00 -1.72
C LEU A 37 -11.30 -0.06 -0.54
N ALA A 38 -12.00 -0.57 0.46
CA ALA A 38 -12.40 0.21 1.62
C ALA A 38 -11.23 0.57 2.55
N GLY A 39 -10.19 -0.26 2.56
CA GLY A 39 -9.00 -0.08 3.39
C GLY A 39 -7.87 -1.03 3.00
N SER A 40 -6.71 -0.81 3.62
CA SER A 40 -5.50 -1.62 3.41
C SER A 40 -5.62 -3.04 3.99
N ASP A 41 -6.48 -3.23 5.00
CA ASP A 41 -6.84 -4.51 5.58
C ASP A 41 -7.50 -5.44 4.54
N VAL A 42 -8.42 -4.91 3.73
CA VAL A 42 -9.05 -5.66 2.63
C VAL A 42 -8.02 -6.03 1.56
N ALA A 43 -7.11 -5.11 1.23
CA ALA A 43 -6.04 -5.38 0.27
C ALA A 43 -5.11 -6.51 0.76
N GLN A 44 -4.75 -6.48 2.04
CA GLN A 44 -3.92 -7.51 2.68
C GLN A 44 -4.61 -8.87 2.69
N ALA A 45 -5.91 -8.91 2.95
CA ALA A 45 -6.69 -10.15 2.90
C ALA A 45 -6.72 -10.75 1.48
N ILE A 46 -6.92 -9.90 0.46
CA ILE A 46 -6.88 -10.34 -0.95
C ILE A 46 -5.49 -10.88 -1.31
N GLU A 47 -4.42 -10.23 -0.86
CA GLU A 47 -3.06 -10.72 -1.08
C GLU A 47 -2.82 -12.08 -0.41
N ALA A 48 -3.26 -12.24 0.84
CA ALA A 48 -3.17 -13.52 1.55
C ALA A 48 -3.94 -14.63 0.84
N LEU A 49 -5.14 -14.33 0.32
CA LEU A 49 -5.95 -15.29 -0.44
C LEU A 49 -5.31 -15.64 -1.79
N GLN A 50 -4.70 -14.68 -2.47
CA GLN A 50 -3.96 -14.93 -3.71
C GLN A 50 -2.80 -15.91 -3.50
N ALA A 51 -2.13 -15.87 -2.33
CA ALA A 51 -1.07 -16.82 -2.01
C ALA A 51 -1.57 -18.27 -1.83
N LEU A 52 -2.86 -18.45 -1.52
CA LEU A 52 -3.50 -19.76 -1.37
C LEU A 52 -4.20 -20.21 -2.67
N ALA A 53 -4.45 -19.30 -3.60
CA ALA A 53 -5.17 -19.58 -4.82
C ALA A 53 -4.33 -20.48 -5.76
N PRO A 54 -4.96 -21.46 -6.44
CA PRO A 54 -4.27 -22.30 -7.41
C PRO A 54 -3.77 -21.46 -8.59
N THR A 55 -2.53 -21.71 -9.03
CA THR A 55 -1.98 -21.08 -10.22
C THR A 55 -2.70 -21.62 -11.45
N LEU A 56 -3.43 -20.76 -12.16
CA LEU A 56 -4.02 -21.11 -13.45
C LEU A 56 -2.91 -21.39 -14.48
N PRO A 57 -3.09 -22.37 -15.38
CA PRO A 57 -2.08 -22.72 -16.37
C PRO A 57 -1.78 -21.53 -17.29
N VAL A 58 -0.50 -21.24 -17.48
CA VAL A 58 -0.02 -20.16 -18.37
C VAL A 58 -0.05 -20.61 -19.82
N SER A 59 -0.74 -19.86 -20.69
CA SER A 59 -0.93 -20.21 -22.11
C SER A 59 0.18 -19.71 -23.04
N SER A 60 1.19 -19.00 -22.53
CA SER A 60 2.34 -18.52 -23.33
C SER A 60 3.57 -18.21 -22.48
N LEU A 61 4.76 -18.21 -23.10
CA LEU A 61 6.03 -17.82 -22.46
C LEU A 61 5.98 -16.38 -21.92
N ARG A 62 5.39 -15.45 -22.67
CA ARG A 62 5.22 -14.06 -22.22
C ARG A 62 4.33 -13.99 -20.99
N ALA A 63 3.23 -14.74 -20.94
CA ALA A 63 2.37 -14.81 -19.76
C ALA A 63 3.11 -15.41 -18.56
N ALA A 64 3.93 -16.44 -18.78
CA ALA A 64 4.78 -17.03 -17.74
C ALA A 64 5.77 -16.01 -17.16
N HIS A 65 6.53 -15.30 -18.02
CA HIS A 65 7.49 -14.28 -17.58
C HIS A 65 6.80 -13.12 -16.84
N THR A 66 5.65 -12.67 -17.34
CA THR A 66 4.86 -11.62 -16.69
C THR A 66 4.37 -12.10 -15.33
N GLY A 67 3.90 -13.35 -15.23
CA GLY A 67 3.51 -13.98 -13.97
C GLY A 67 4.67 -14.05 -12.96
N THR A 68 5.86 -14.49 -13.39
CA THR A 68 7.06 -14.54 -12.53
C THR A 68 7.47 -13.16 -12.04
N ALA A 69 7.47 -12.15 -12.91
CA ALA A 69 7.80 -10.78 -12.53
C ALA A 69 6.80 -10.22 -11.50
N LEU A 70 5.49 -10.40 -11.74
CA LEU A 70 4.44 -9.95 -10.81
C LEU A 70 4.43 -10.69 -9.48
N ALA A 71 4.82 -11.97 -9.47
CA ALA A 71 4.99 -12.76 -8.25
C ALA A 71 6.21 -12.29 -7.44
N PHE A 72 7.30 -11.94 -8.12
CA PHE A 72 8.50 -11.41 -7.48
C PHE A 72 8.24 -10.02 -6.86
N ALA A 73 7.74 -9.07 -7.63
CA ALA A 73 7.44 -7.72 -7.16
C ALA A 73 6.36 -7.05 -8.01
N ARG A 74 5.40 -6.40 -7.36
CA ARG A 74 4.39 -5.55 -8.02
C ARG A 74 3.91 -4.46 -7.09
N THR A 75 3.19 -3.49 -7.63
CA THR A 75 2.37 -2.57 -6.84
C THR A 75 0.91 -2.95 -7.05
N CYS A 76 0.19 -3.28 -5.97
CA CYS A 76 -1.21 -3.71 -6.09
C CYS A 76 -2.18 -2.53 -6.20
N TYR A 77 -1.92 -1.46 -5.45
CA TYR A 77 -2.64 -0.20 -5.58
C TYR A 77 -1.67 0.93 -5.21
N ASP A 78 -1.18 0.90 -3.97
CA ASP A 78 -0.39 1.95 -3.31
C ASP A 78 0.74 1.40 -2.43
N HIS A 79 0.92 0.08 -2.40
CA HIS A 79 1.95 -0.59 -1.64
C HIS A 79 2.69 -1.62 -2.50
N LEU A 80 3.94 -1.87 -2.12
CA LEU A 80 4.75 -2.94 -2.69
C LEU A 80 4.17 -4.29 -2.24
N ALA A 81 3.97 -5.18 -3.20
CA ALA A 81 3.43 -6.52 -3.02
C ALA A 81 4.30 -7.55 -3.75
N GLY A 82 4.08 -8.83 -3.44
CA GLY A 82 4.89 -9.94 -3.97
C GLY A 82 6.03 -10.36 -3.03
N GLU A 83 6.84 -11.32 -3.49
CA GLU A 83 7.87 -11.96 -2.66
C GLU A 83 8.92 -10.95 -2.14
N LEU A 84 9.27 -9.94 -2.93
CA LEU A 84 10.14 -8.85 -2.49
C LEU A 84 9.55 -8.08 -1.31
N ALA A 85 8.25 -7.76 -1.35
CA ALA A 85 7.57 -7.07 -0.26
C ALA A 85 7.64 -7.89 1.03
N ARG A 86 7.40 -9.21 0.96
CA ARG A 86 7.51 -10.12 2.11
C ARG A 86 8.92 -10.24 2.68
N ARG A 87 9.95 -10.15 1.84
CA ARG A 87 11.36 -10.22 2.28
C ARG A 87 11.79 -8.95 2.99
N VAL A 88 11.29 -7.81 2.53
CA VAL A 88 11.73 -6.47 2.94
C VAL A 88 10.79 -5.82 3.95
N VAL A 89 9.52 -6.25 4.06
CA VAL A 89 8.56 -5.82 5.07
C VAL A 89 8.22 -7.01 5.96
N ARG A 90 8.48 -6.90 7.26
CA ARG A 90 8.16 -7.95 8.24
C ARG A 90 7.24 -7.38 9.31
N GLY A 91 6.39 -8.22 9.90
CA GLY A 91 5.62 -7.83 11.08
C GLY A 91 6.55 -7.72 12.29
N CYS A 92 6.48 -6.62 13.03
CA CYS A 92 7.22 -6.52 14.29
C CYS A 92 6.59 -7.48 15.32
N LEU A 93 7.40 -8.38 15.88
CA LEU A 93 6.98 -9.29 16.96
C LEU A 93 6.95 -8.61 18.33
N ASP A 94 7.38 -7.35 18.42
CA ASP A 94 7.41 -6.60 19.66
C ASP A 94 5.99 -6.30 20.16
N ARG A 95 5.73 -6.57 21.44
CA ARG A 95 4.38 -6.62 22.03
C ARG A 95 3.71 -5.24 22.06
N THR A 96 4.50 -4.17 21.91
CA THR A 96 4.09 -2.76 21.99
C THR A 96 3.86 -2.10 20.62
N GLN A 97 4.46 -2.62 19.54
CA GLN A 97 4.44 -2.00 18.21
C GLN A 97 4.07 -2.99 17.10
N ARG A 98 2.97 -3.73 17.28
CA ARG A 98 2.43 -4.66 16.26
C ARG A 98 2.10 -3.90 14.96
N GLY A 99 3.09 -3.80 14.08
CA GLY A 99 2.99 -3.10 12.82
C GLY A 99 4.04 -3.59 11.82
N PRO A 100 3.82 -3.34 10.52
CA PRO A 100 4.79 -3.65 9.47
C PRO A 100 6.05 -2.79 9.62
N HIS A 101 7.23 -3.43 9.62
CA HIS A 101 8.54 -2.77 9.66
C HIS A 101 9.36 -3.12 8.42
N LEU A 102 10.13 -2.14 7.93
CA LEU A 102 11.13 -2.34 6.89
C LEU A 102 12.33 -3.10 7.47
N ALA A 103 12.59 -4.29 6.94
CA ALA A 103 13.68 -5.18 7.31
C ALA A 103 14.74 -5.26 6.20
N GLY A 104 15.90 -5.83 6.54
CA GLY A 104 16.98 -6.11 5.58
C GLY A 104 17.68 -4.85 5.05
N GLY A 105 18.31 -4.98 3.88
CA GLY A 105 19.18 -3.93 3.31
C GLY A 105 18.48 -2.60 3.05
N LEU A 106 17.20 -2.62 2.62
CA LEU A 106 16.43 -1.39 2.44
C LEU A 106 16.18 -0.68 3.77
N GLY A 107 15.81 -1.42 4.82
CA GLY A 107 15.66 -0.87 6.17
C GLY A 107 16.96 -0.23 6.67
N ALA A 108 18.11 -0.87 6.42
CA ALA A 108 19.42 -0.33 6.76
C ALA A 108 19.77 0.95 5.97
N LEU A 109 19.44 1.01 4.67
CA LEU A 109 19.66 2.19 3.84
C LEU A 109 18.78 3.37 4.29
N VAL A 110 17.50 3.11 4.59
CA VAL A 110 16.60 4.12 5.14
C VAL A 110 17.14 4.63 6.47
N LEU A 111 17.50 3.73 7.40
CA LEU A 111 18.08 4.08 8.71
C LEU A 111 19.34 4.94 8.54
N THR A 112 20.23 4.55 7.64
CA THR A 112 21.46 5.30 7.33
C THR A 112 21.13 6.69 6.80
N GLY A 113 20.17 6.80 5.87
CA GLY A 113 19.76 8.07 5.28
C GLY A 113 19.16 9.04 6.30
N VAL A 114 18.27 8.56 7.18
CA VAL A 114 17.63 9.42 8.20
C VAL A 114 18.59 9.78 9.34
N THR A 115 19.54 8.90 9.67
CA THR A 115 20.59 9.21 10.67
C THR A 115 21.58 10.22 10.11
N ARG A 116 22.01 10.05 8.86
CA ARG A 116 22.94 10.98 8.17
C ARG A 116 22.34 12.39 8.05
N GLN A 117 21.03 12.50 7.90
CA GLN A 117 20.32 13.78 7.86
C GLN A 117 20.03 14.36 9.26
N GLY A 118 20.43 13.69 10.34
CA GLY A 118 20.20 14.17 11.71
C GLY A 118 18.75 14.09 12.16
N TRP A 119 17.88 13.39 11.43
CA TRP A 119 16.45 13.29 11.74
C TRP A 119 16.17 12.35 12.90
N ILE A 120 17.04 11.36 13.06
CA ILE A 120 17.10 10.52 14.24
C ILE A 120 18.53 10.48 14.74
N VAL A 121 18.69 10.37 16.06
CA VAL A 121 20.00 10.18 16.69
C VAL A 121 19.99 8.91 17.53
N PRO A 122 21.07 8.11 17.50
CA PRO A 122 21.19 6.94 18.34
C PRO A 122 21.15 7.32 19.83
N THR A 123 20.52 6.47 20.64
CA THR A 123 20.57 6.61 22.09
C THR A 123 21.74 5.78 22.63
N ALA A 124 22.53 6.33 23.55
CA ALA A 124 23.68 5.62 24.11
C ALA A 124 23.22 4.32 24.78
N HIS A 125 23.88 3.20 24.44
CA HIS A 125 23.64 1.87 25.02
C HIS A 125 22.22 1.27 24.82
N SER A 126 21.42 1.81 23.89
CA SER A 126 20.09 1.27 23.54
C SER A 126 19.94 1.10 22.02
N ARG A 127 19.04 0.20 21.60
CA ARG A 127 18.62 0.04 20.19
C ARG A 127 17.51 1.03 19.81
N GLU A 128 17.12 1.88 20.75
CA GLU A 128 16.18 2.96 20.53
C GLU A 128 16.87 4.14 19.84
N VAL A 129 16.11 4.82 19.00
CA VAL A 129 16.53 6.05 18.33
C VAL A 129 15.66 7.20 18.81
N ARG A 130 16.28 8.34 19.08
CA ARG A 130 15.56 9.55 19.44
C ARG A 130 15.24 10.35 18.17
N LEU A 131 13.98 10.68 17.98
CA LEU A 131 13.54 11.59 16.93
C LEU A 131 13.94 13.02 17.28
N THR A 132 14.59 13.74 16.35
CA THR A 132 14.94 15.16 16.53
C THR A 132 13.79 16.06 16.06
N ASP A 133 13.79 17.33 16.45
CA ASP A 133 12.77 18.30 16.01
C ASP A 133 12.80 18.48 14.47
N GLU A 134 13.99 18.46 13.87
CA GLU A 134 14.16 18.47 12.43
C GLU A 134 13.54 17.22 11.78
N GLY A 135 13.81 16.04 12.35
CA GLY A 135 13.20 14.80 11.89
C GLY A 135 11.68 14.80 12.03
N ALA A 136 11.16 15.33 13.14
CA ALA A 136 9.72 15.47 13.37
C ALA A 136 9.05 16.42 12.35
N GLY A 137 9.74 17.47 11.89
CA GLY A 137 9.25 18.37 10.86
C GLY A 137 9.36 17.83 9.42
N ARG A 138 10.30 16.90 9.16
CA ARG A 138 10.61 16.38 7.82
C ARG A 138 9.97 15.02 7.52
N LEU A 139 9.97 14.08 8.47
CA LEU A 139 9.42 12.73 8.27
C LEU A 139 7.93 12.72 7.84
N PRO A 140 7.04 13.59 8.36
CA PRO A 140 5.68 13.65 7.87
C PRO A 140 5.56 13.99 6.38
N ARG A 141 6.58 14.64 5.79
CA ARG A 141 6.63 14.97 4.35
C ARG A 141 7.07 13.80 3.48
N LEU A 142 7.77 12.83 4.05
CA LEU A 142 8.08 11.56 3.39
C LEU A 142 6.88 10.60 3.38
N ARG A 143 5.84 10.90 4.17
CA ARG A 143 4.58 10.19 4.06
C ARG A 143 3.94 10.60 2.73
N CYS A 144 3.92 9.70 1.77
CA CYS A 144 2.82 9.71 0.83
C CYS A 144 1.55 9.51 1.66
N SER A 145 0.72 10.54 1.79
CA SER A 145 -0.58 10.33 2.42
C SER A 145 -1.39 9.41 1.50
N PRO A 146 -2.23 8.51 2.04
CA PRO A 146 -3.15 7.72 1.22
C PRO A 146 -4.02 8.61 0.33
N THR A 147 -4.23 9.86 0.76
CA THR A 147 -4.96 10.90 0.05
C THR A 147 -4.14 11.59 -1.05
N ALA A 148 -2.82 11.77 -0.86
CA ALA A 148 -1.91 12.44 -1.81
C ALA A 148 -1.58 11.54 -3.01
N CYS A 149 -1.55 10.22 -2.83
CA CYS A 149 -1.53 9.28 -3.96
C CYS A 149 -2.90 9.13 -4.65
N SER A 150 -3.98 9.68 -4.08
CA SER A 150 -5.34 9.57 -4.64
C SER A 150 -5.77 10.74 -5.52
N SER A 151 -4.90 11.73 -5.75
CA SER A 151 -5.11 12.75 -6.78
C SER A 151 -4.18 12.48 -7.96
N PRO A 152 -4.65 11.94 -9.09
CA PRO A 152 -4.06 12.29 -10.36
C PRO A 152 -4.62 13.68 -10.67
N GLU A 153 -3.88 14.75 -10.40
CA GLU A 153 -3.92 15.81 -11.39
C GLU A 153 -3.36 15.15 -12.65
N LEU A 154 -4.26 14.72 -13.53
CA LEU A 154 -3.98 14.36 -14.90
C LEU A 154 -3.37 15.60 -15.54
N GLY A 155 -2.07 15.80 -15.34
CA GLY A 155 -1.25 16.67 -16.15
C GLY A 155 -1.43 16.19 -17.58
N THR A 156 -2.17 16.95 -18.35
CA THR A 156 -2.30 16.74 -19.78
C THR A 156 -0.92 17.00 -20.36
N VAL A 157 -0.20 15.93 -20.69
CA VAL A 157 0.98 16.02 -21.56
C VAL A 157 0.42 16.29 -22.95
N THR A 158 0.30 17.58 -23.30
CA THR A 158 0.14 17.99 -24.68
C THR A 158 1.53 17.93 -25.32
N THR A 159 1.67 17.05 -26.31
CA THR A 159 2.83 16.96 -27.19
C THR A 159 3.07 18.25 -27.96
#